data_AF-A0A4D5RS79-F1
#
_entry.id   AF-A0A4D5RS79-F1
#
_cell.length_a   1.000
_cell.length_b   1.000
_cell.length_c   1.000
_cell.angle_alpha   90.00
_cell.angle_beta   90.00
_cell.angle_gamma   90.00
#
_symmetry.space_group_name_H-M   'P 1'
#
loop_
_entity.id
_entity.type
_entity.pdbx_description
1 polymer ?
#
loop_
_entity_poly.entity_id
_entity_poly.type
_entity_poly.pdbx_seq_one_letter_code
_entity_poly.pdbx_strand_id
1 'polypeptide(L)'
;MSWIHETRLTWLQAAAVRVLKTGKIPTHLAVIMDGNRRFAKKQNMQCVEGHLHGFEKLSEVLFWCSELGITEVTVYAFSIENFKRSKEEVDGLMDLALKKLESLLNEMEKIHEKGLCVRVLGNLSYLPVEVQKVIADVVLQTQHNTRCYLNICISYTSREEMCNAIQELAAGVQEGLLSPDDVTEESLSHALYSRNSKDPALVIRTSGEVRLSDFLLWQSSHSILEFVSVLWPEFSIWHLLAAVLWYQRQESLLEQLRQENPKETSHEESGGVNQEAIQQFLENVETRWQKKLHAMRLGQTTQKLVMNCV
;
A
#
# COMPACT_ATOMS: atom_id res chain seq x y z
N MET A 1 -19.54 -3.34 9.38
CA MET A 1 -19.54 -3.34 7.90
C MET A 1 -18.31 -4.08 7.45
N SER A 2 -18.48 -4.94 6.46
CA SER A 2 -17.50 -5.94 6.03
C SER A 2 -16.43 -5.37 5.12
N TRP A 3 -15.23 -5.96 5.19
CA TRP A 3 -14.15 -5.69 4.23
C TRP A 3 -14.41 -6.37 2.89
N ILE A 4 -15.11 -7.49 2.94
CA ILE A 4 -15.41 -8.31 1.78
C ILE A 4 -16.80 -7.92 1.29
N HIS A 5 -16.82 -6.97 0.36
CA HIS A 5 -18.03 -6.59 -0.34
C HIS A 5 -18.27 -7.52 -1.53
N GLU A 6 -19.45 -8.13 -1.61
CA GLU A 6 -19.85 -9.04 -2.70
C GLU A 6 -21.15 -8.55 -3.32
N THR A 7 -21.09 -7.44 -4.05
CA THR A 7 -22.20 -6.98 -4.88
C THR A 7 -22.06 -7.52 -6.29
N ARG A 8 -23.18 -7.79 -6.95
CA ARG A 8 -23.13 -8.18 -8.38
C ARG A 8 -22.94 -6.93 -9.23
N LEU A 9 -22.00 -6.99 -10.17
CA LEU A 9 -21.92 -6.02 -11.24
C LEU A 9 -23.23 -6.03 -12.06
N THR A 10 -23.72 -4.86 -12.44
CA THR A 10 -24.76 -4.75 -13.45
C THR A 10 -24.28 -5.33 -14.78
N TRP A 11 -25.19 -5.71 -15.67
CA TRP A 11 -24.83 -6.29 -16.97
C TRP A 11 -23.89 -5.37 -17.77
N LEU A 12 -24.09 -4.05 -17.70
CA LEU A 12 -23.28 -3.07 -18.42
C LEU A 12 -21.88 -2.95 -17.81
N GLN A 13 -21.77 -2.93 -16.47
CA GLN A 13 -20.48 -2.95 -15.77
C GLN A 13 -19.70 -4.24 -16.09
N ALA A 14 -20.37 -5.39 -16.04
CA ALA A 14 -19.75 -6.67 -16.36
C ALA A 14 -19.28 -6.74 -17.83
N ALA A 15 -20.06 -6.19 -18.76
CA ALA A 15 -19.65 -6.08 -20.17
C ALA A 15 -18.41 -5.20 -20.33
N ALA A 16 -18.39 -4.02 -19.69
CA ALA A 16 -17.24 -3.11 -19.73
C ALA A 16 -15.97 -3.73 -19.13
N VAL A 17 -16.10 -4.41 -17.98
CA VAL A 17 -14.99 -5.16 -17.35
C VAL A 17 -14.46 -6.23 -18.31
N ARG A 18 -15.32 -7.02 -18.95
CA ARG A 18 -14.90 -8.04 -19.92
C ARG A 18 -14.17 -7.45 -21.12
N VAL A 19 -14.63 -6.30 -21.63
CA VAL A 19 -13.95 -5.59 -22.72
C VAL A 19 -12.57 -5.12 -22.28
N LEU A 20 -12.43 -4.49 -21.11
CA LEU A 20 -11.12 -4.03 -20.64
C LEU A 20 -10.14 -5.19 -20.39
N LYS A 21 -10.64 -6.35 -19.95
CA LYS A 21 -9.82 -7.56 -19.73
C LYS A 21 -9.25 -8.18 -21.02
N THR A 22 -9.63 -7.71 -22.20
CA THR A 22 -8.95 -8.11 -23.45
C THR A 22 -7.62 -7.37 -23.66
N GLY A 23 -7.43 -6.24 -22.97
CA GLY A 23 -6.18 -5.49 -22.93
C GLY A 23 -5.34 -5.79 -21.68
N LYS A 24 -4.27 -5.01 -21.49
CA LYS A 24 -3.41 -5.11 -20.30
C LYS A 24 -4.14 -4.59 -19.06
N ILE A 25 -4.12 -5.35 -17.98
CA ILE A 25 -4.68 -4.94 -16.68
C ILE A 25 -3.50 -4.63 -15.75
N PRO A 26 -3.53 -3.51 -15.00
CA PRO A 26 -2.47 -3.23 -14.04
C PRO A 26 -2.50 -4.29 -12.95
N THR A 27 -1.38 -4.98 -12.72
CA THR A 27 -1.30 -6.03 -11.70
C THR A 27 -1.36 -5.47 -10.28
N HIS A 28 -0.84 -4.25 -10.11
CA HIS A 28 -0.80 -3.53 -8.86
C HIS A 28 -1.34 -2.10 -9.04
N LEU A 29 -2.40 -1.78 -8.30
CA LEU A 29 -3.00 -0.46 -8.20
C LEU A 29 -2.65 0.21 -6.86
N ALA A 30 -2.11 1.43 -6.87
CA ALA A 30 -2.01 2.24 -5.67
C ALA A 30 -3.03 3.39 -5.67
N VAL A 31 -3.64 3.69 -4.52
CA VAL A 31 -4.71 4.69 -4.42
C VAL A 31 -4.49 5.66 -3.26
N ILE A 32 -4.46 6.96 -3.57
CA ILE A 32 -4.52 8.06 -2.61
C ILE A 32 -5.99 8.46 -2.42
N MET A 33 -6.58 7.99 -1.31
CA MET A 33 -8.01 8.12 -0.97
C MET A 33 -8.37 9.50 -0.41
N ASP A 34 -8.16 10.56 -1.20
CA ASP A 34 -8.38 11.96 -0.79
C ASP A 34 -9.84 12.41 -0.99
N GLY A 35 -10.29 13.35 -0.16
CA GLY A 35 -11.60 14.01 -0.30
C GLY A 35 -12.61 13.70 0.81
N ASN A 36 -12.30 12.82 1.77
CA ASN A 36 -13.24 12.40 2.84
C ASN A 36 -13.83 13.59 3.62
N ARG A 37 -12.98 14.53 4.05
CA ARG A 37 -13.41 15.73 4.80
C ARG A 37 -14.26 16.68 3.97
N ARG A 38 -13.88 16.85 2.69
CA ARG A 38 -14.64 17.67 1.72
C ARG A 38 -16.02 17.06 1.46
N PHE A 39 -16.09 15.73 1.39
CA PHE A 39 -17.34 15.00 1.25
C PHE A 39 -18.24 15.16 2.47
N ALA A 40 -17.71 14.97 3.69
CA ALA A 40 -18.46 15.20 4.92
C ALA A 40 -19.05 16.61 4.97
N LYS A 41 -18.24 17.63 4.65
CA LYS A 41 -18.70 19.03 4.57
C LYS A 41 -19.79 19.21 3.50
N LYS A 42 -19.63 18.60 2.33
CA LYS A 42 -20.62 18.65 1.22
C LYS A 42 -21.97 18.04 1.64
N GLN A 43 -21.95 16.98 2.45
CA GLN A 43 -23.14 16.27 2.93
C GLN A 43 -23.67 16.79 4.28
N ASN A 44 -23.11 17.86 4.84
CA ASN A 44 -23.42 18.38 6.18
C ASN A 44 -23.29 17.32 7.30
N MET A 45 -22.27 16.47 7.19
CA MET A 45 -21.95 15.38 8.12
C MET A 45 -20.69 15.71 8.94
N GLN A 46 -20.49 14.96 10.02
CA GLN A 46 -19.27 15.02 10.80
C GLN A 46 -18.08 14.46 10.02
N CYS A 47 -16.88 14.97 10.30
CA CYS A 47 -15.64 14.56 9.63
C CYS A 47 -15.43 13.04 9.66
N VAL A 48 -15.66 12.42 10.83
CA VAL A 48 -15.53 10.97 11.06
C VAL A 48 -16.48 10.17 10.16
N GLU A 49 -17.70 10.66 9.91
CA GLU A 49 -18.67 10.00 9.01
C GLU A 49 -18.16 9.99 7.56
N GLY A 50 -17.50 11.05 7.11
CA GLY A 50 -16.85 11.07 5.79
C GLY A 50 -15.75 10.02 5.66
N HIS A 51 -14.98 9.79 6.72
CA HIS A 51 -13.97 8.72 6.77
C HIS A 51 -14.59 7.32 6.81
N LEU A 52 -15.73 7.16 7.47
CA LEU A 52 -16.48 5.90 7.46
C LEU A 52 -16.96 5.53 6.05
N HIS A 53 -17.54 6.49 5.31
CA HIS A 53 -17.93 6.28 3.91
C HIS A 53 -16.70 6.04 3.03
N GLY A 54 -15.57 6.69 3.32
CA GLY A 54 -14.31 6.41 2.65
C GLY A 54 -13.85 4.97 2.85
N PHE A 55 -14.03 4.41 4.04
CA PHE A 55 -13.75 2.99 4.28
C PHE A 55 -14.71 2.07 3.49
N GLU A 56 -16.00 2.37 3.46
CA GLU A 56 -16.96 1.59 2.65
C GLU A 56 -16.58 1.58 1.18
N LYS A 57 -16.15 2.73 0.66
CA LYS A 57 -15.66 2.85 -0.71
C LYS A 57 -14.44 1.98 -0.97
N LEU A 58 -13.53 1.87 0.00
CA LEU A 58 -12.37 0.97 -0.12
C LEU A 58 -12.83 -0.47 -0.34
N SER A 59 -13.77 -0.98 0.45
CA SER A 59 -14.30 -2.34 0.26
C SER A 59 -14.91 -2.54 -1.13
N GLU A 60 -15.65 -1.55 -1.66
CA GLU A 60 -16.19 -1.61 -3.02
C GLU A 60 -15.09 -1.62 -4.10
N VAL A 61 -14.06 -0.78 -3.95
CA VAL A 61 -12.96 -0.69 -4.90
C VAL A 61 -12.15 -1.98 -4.92
N LEU A 62 -11.89 -2.60 -3.76
CA LEU A 62 -11.22 -3.91 -3.68
C LEU A 62 -12.02 -4.99 -4.41
N PHE A 63 -13.35 -4.98 -4.28
CA PHE A 63 -14.22 -5.86 -5.03
C PHE A 63 -14.10 -5.63 -6.55
N TRP A 64 -14.16 -4.38 -7.01
CA TRP A 64 -14.01 -4.07 -8.45
C TRP A 64 -12.62 -4.45 -8.99
N CYS A 65 -11.57 -4.26 -8.20
CA CYS A 65 -10.21 -4.69 -8.53
C CYS A 65 -10.15 -6.21 -8.76
N SER A 66 -10.77 -6.98 -7.86
CA SER A 66 -10.91 -8.43 -8.00
C SER A 66 -11.61 -8.83 -9.30
N GLU A 67 -12.72 -8.18 -9.66
CA GLU A 67 -13.46 -8.45 -10.91
C GLU A 67 -12.62 -8.16 -12.18
N LEU A 68 -11.83 -7.09 -12.13
CA LEU A 68 -10.89 -6.72 -13.19
C LEU A 68 -9.69 -7.67 -13.29
N GLY A 69 -9.36 -8.40 -12.22
CA GLY A 69 -8.16 -9.24 -12.13
C GLY A 69 -6.92 -8.48 -11.65
N ILE A 70 -7.10 -7.34 -10.98
CA ILE A 70 -6.03 -6.63 -10.27
C ILE A 70 -5.73 -7.41 -8.99
N THR A 71 -4.52 -7.93 -8.85
CA THR A 71 -4.15 -8.86 -7.78
C THR A 71 -3.57 -8.17 -6.55
N GLU A 72 -3.07 -6.94 -6.68
CA GLU A 72 -2.47 -6.20 -5.57
C GLU A 72 -3.00 -4.76 -5.52
N VAL A 73 -3.36 -4.30 -4.33
CA VAL A 73 -3.84 -2.94 -4.10
C VAL A 73 -3.10 -2.32 -2.91
N THR A 74 -2.49 -1.15 -3.12
CA THR A 74 -1.90 -0.35 -2.05
C THR A 74 -2.73 0.91 -1.79
N VAL A 75 -3.05 1.21 -0.53
CA VAL A 75 -3.90 2.35 -0.19
C VAL A 75 -3.26 3.28 0.81
N TYR A 76 -3.38 4.58 0.58
CA TYR A 76 -2.88 5.58 1.51
C TYR A 76 -3.94 5.90 2.57
N ALA A 77 -3.90 5.18 3.70
CA ALA A 77 -4.90 5.29 4.76
C ALA A 77 -4.62 6.45 5.73
N PHE A 78 -3.35 6.62 6.16
CA PHE A 78 -2.98 7.69 7.10
C PHE A 78 -1.51 8.09 6.95
N SER A 79 -1.25 9.37 6.70
CA SER A 79 0.11 9.93 6.59
C SER A 79 0.70 10.31 7.94
N ILE A 80 2.03 10.27 8.10
CA ILE A 80 2.70 10.86 9.28
C ILE A 80 2.33 12.34 9.43
N GLU A 81 2.20 13.06 8.33
CA GLU A 81 1.77 14.46 8.31
C GLU A 81 0.36 14.67 8.90
N ASN A 82 -0.47 13.62 8.96
CA ASN A 82 -1.82 13.71 9.52
C ASN A 82 -1.85 13.73 11.04
N PHE A 83 -0.75 13.40 11.73
CA PHE A 83 -0.62 13.62 13.17
C PHE A 83 -0.61 15.11 13.56
N LYS A 84 -0.39 16.03 12.60
CA LYS A 84 -0.47 17.48 12.82
C LYS A 84 -1.91 18.01 12.89
N ARG A 85 -2.92 17.16 12.68
CA ARG A 85 -4.35 17.52 12.79
C ARG A 85 -4.76 17.61 14.27
N SER A 86 -6.00 18.02 14.54
CA SER A 86 -6.48 18.12 15.92
C SER A 86 -6.48 16.73 16.58
N LYS A 87 -6.25 16.71 17.90
CA LYS A 87 -6.18 15.46 18.66
C LYS A 87 -7.48 14.66 18.51
N GLU A 88 -8.62 15.33 18.53
CA GLU A 88 -9.94 14.71 18.38
C GLU A 88 -10.10 14.02 17.03
N GLU A 89 -9.55 14.60 15.95
CA GLU A 89 -9.59 13.97 14.61
C GLU A 89 -8.66 12.77 14.55
N VAL A 90 -7.45 12.89 15.11
CA VAL A 90 -6.48 11.79 15.15
C VAL A 90 -7.02 10.62 15.97
N ASP A 91 -7.52 10.88 17.18
CA ASP A 91 -8.10 9.85 18.05
C ASP A 91 -9.28 9.15 17.36
N GLY A 92 -10.19 9.91 16.72
CA GLY A 92 -11.29 9.34 15.95
C GLY A 92 -10.87 8.47 14.76
N LEU A 93 -9.75 8.81 14.10
CA LEU A 93 -9.17 8.01 13.02
C LEU A 93 -8.51 6.73 13.53
N MET A 94 -7.85 6.78 14.69
CA MET A 94 -7.26 5.60 15.33
C MET A 94 -8.35 4.63 15.82
N ASP A 95 -9.43 5.15 16.40
CA ASP A 95 -10.61 4.36 16.78
C ASP A 95 -11.27 3.71 15.57
N LEU A 96 -11.37 4.44 14.45
CA LEU A 96 -11.87 3.89 13.20
C LEU A 96 -10.95 2.77 12.70
N ALA A 97 -9.63 3.01 12.66
CA ALA A 97 -8.65 2.02 12.24
C ALA A 97 -8.74 0.74 13.09
N LEU A 98 -8.78 0.87 14.41
CA LEU A 98 -8.94 -0.24 15.36
C LEU A 98 -10.19 -1.05 15.02
N LYS A 99 -11.37 -0.41 14.99
CA LYS A 99 -12.65 -1.09 14.69
C LYS A 99 -12.64 -1.79 13.34
N LYS A 100 -12.01 -1.19 12.32
CA LYS A 100 -11.95 -1.79 10.98
C LYS A 100 -10.98 -2.96 10.93
N LEU A 101 -9.82 -2.87 11.54
CA LEU A 101 -8.87 -3.99 11.62
C LEU A 101 -9.45 -5.15 12.44
N GLU A 102 -10.15 -4.87 13.54
CA GLU A 102 -10.88 -5.90 14.30
C GLU A 102 -11.97 -6.56 13.45
N SER A 103 -12.65 -5.80 12.59
CA SER A 103 -13.63 -6.39 11.67
C SER A 103 -12.99 -7.30 10.60
N LEU A 104 -11.71 -7.13 10.23
CA LEU A 104 -11.00 -8.13 9.42
C LEU A 104 -10.89 -9.45 10.18
N LEU A 105 -10.45 -9.40 11.44
CA LEU A 105 -10.28 -10.61 12.26
C LEU A 105 -11.58 -11.40 12.40
N ASN A 106 -12.72 -10.71 12.48
CA ASN A 106 -14.04 -11.34 12.53
C ASN A 106 -14.48 -11.98 11.19
N GLU A 107 -13.77 -11.71 10.10
CA GLU A 107 -14.07 -12.18 8.74
C GLU A 107 -12.95 -13.08 8.17
N MET A 108 -12.09 -13.63 9.03
CA MET A 108 -10.91 -14.40 8.62
C MET A 108 -11.22 -15.58 7.71
N GLU A 109 -12.32 -16.31 7.94
CA GLU A 109 -12.73 -17.43 7.08
C GLU A 109 -12.88 -16.99 5.62
N LYS A 110 -13.58 -15.88 5.38
CA LYS A 110 -13.76 -15.31 4.04
C LYS A 110 -12.46 -14.77 3.46
N ILE A 111 -11.59 -14.21 4.30
CA ILE A 111 -10.28 -13.69 3.90
C ILE A 111 -9.39 -14.84 3.41
N HIS A 112 -9.38 -15.98 4.11
CA HIS A 112 -8.68 -17.18 3.69
C HIS A 112 -9.29 -17.80 2.44
N GLU A 113 -10.62 -17.87 2.35
CA GLU A 113 -11.31 -18.36 1.14
C GLU A 113 -10.90 -17.56 -0.10
N LYS A 114 -10.81 -16.23 0.03
CA LYS A 114 -10.34 -15.34 -1.04
C LYS A 114 -8.83 -15.37 -1.23
N GLY A 115 -8.07 -15.90 -0.27
CA GLY A 115 -6.62 -15.89 -0.26
C GLY A 115 -6.04 -14.46 -0.24
N LEU A 116 -6.66 -13.56 0.53
CA LEU A 116 -6.21 -12.18 0.70
C LEU A 116 -5.10 -12.10 1.75
N CYS A 117 -3.93 -11.64 1.35
CA CYS A 117 -2.81 -11.29 2.23
C CYS A 117 -2.87 -9.80 2.56
N VAL A 118 -2.96 -9.46 3.85
CA VAL A 118 -2.97 -8.06 4.30
C VAL A 118 -1.59 -7.71 4.84
N ARG A 119 -1.02 -6.63 4.32
CA ARG A 119 0.24 -6.06 4.76
C ARG A 119 0.02 -4.62 5.21
N VAL A 120 0.80 -4.18 6.18
CA VAL A 120 0.70 -2.82 6.71
C VAL A 120 2.06 -2.15 6.61
N LEU A 121 2.12 -1.02 5.90
CA LEU A 121 3.34 -0.31 5.57
C LEU A 121 3.38 1.03 6.31
N GLY A 122 4.51 1.37 6.91
CA GLY A 122 4.74 2.64 7.62
C GLY A 122 5.35 2.48 9.00
N ASN A 123 5.56 3.61 9.67
CA ASN A 123 6.18 3.64 10.98
C ASN A 123 5.16 3.38 12.09
N LEU A 124 4.93 2.10 12.36
CA LEU A 124 3.92 1.63 13.31
C LEU A 124 4.20 2.03 14.77
N SER A 125 5.39 2.58 15.07
CA SER A 125 5.72 3.05 16.41
C SER A 125 4.92 4.29 16.84
N TYR A 126 4.39 5.05 15.87
CA TYR A 126 3.53 6.20 16.14
C TYR A 126 2.08 5.83 16.50
N LEU A 127 1.69 4.57 16.28
CA LEU A 127 0.31 4.15 16.49
C LEU A 127 0.05 3.77 17.95
N PRO A 128 -1.18 3.92 18.46
CA PRO A 128 -1.55 3.39 19.76
C PRO A 128 -1.29 1.88 19.86
N VAL A 129 -0.92 1.40 21.05
CA VAL A 129 -0.56 -0.01 21.28
C VAL A 129 -1.66 -0.98 20.85
N GLU A 130 -2.93 -0.63 21.09
CA GLU A 130 -4.05 -1.48 20.69
C GLU A 130 -4.17 -1.61 19.16
N VAL A 131 -3.93 -0.52 18.42
CA VAL A 131 -3.88 -0.57 16.94
C VAL A 131 -2.71 -1.43 16.48
N GLN A 132 -1.54 -1.31 17.11
CA GLN A 132 -0.36 -2.13 16.80
C GLN A 132 -0.63 -3.63 16.98
N LYS A 133 -1.29 -4.02 18.08
CA LYS A 133 -1.65 -5.42 18.35
C LYS A 133 -2.53 -6.01 17.26
N VAL A 134 -3.62 -5.32 16.92
CA VAL A 134 -4.58 -5.80 15.91
C VAL A 134 -3.94 -5.84 14.52
N ILE A 135 -3.08 -4.87 14.17
CA ILE A 135 -2.28 -4.93 12.94
C ILE A 135 -1.44 -6.21 12.92
N ALA A 136 -0.72 -6.50 14.00
CA ALA A 136 0.13 -7.68 14.06
C ALA A 136 -0.66 -8.98 13.93
N ASP A 137 -1.83 -9.08 14.57
CA ASP A 137 -2.72 -10.24 14.43
C ASP A 137 -3.20 -10.42 12.99
N VAL A 138 -3.66 -9.36 12.33
CA VAL A 138 -4.14 -9.43 10.93
C VAL A 138 -3.03 -9.84 9.97
N VAL A 139 -1.85 -9.23 10.10
CA VAL A 139 -0.70 -9.52 9.22
C VAL A 139 -0.26 -10.97 9.41
N LEU A 140 -0.07 -11.43 10.65
CA LEU A 140 0.37 -12.80 10.93
C LEU A 140 -0.64 -13.86 10.48
N GLN A 141 -1.95 -13.60 10.63
CA GLN A 141 -2.97 -14.56 10.21
C GLN A 141 -3.08 -14.65 8.69
N THR A 142 -2.79 -13.58 7.95
CA THR A 142 -2.98 -13.53 6.49
C THR A 142 -1.68 -13.71 5.69
N GLN A 143 -0.52 -13.83 6.34
CA GLN A 143 0.80 -13.84 5.68
C GLN A 143 1.01 -14.98 4.68
N HIS A 144 0.33 -16.12 4.86
CA HIS A 144 0.47 -17.29 3.98
C HIS A 144 -0.53 -17.30 2.81
N ASN A 145 -1.42 -16.31 2.75
CA ASN A 145 -2.33 -16.14 1.64
C ASN A 145 -1.58 -15.59 0.41
N THR A 146 -1.91 -16.05 -0.80
CA THR A 146 -1.12 -15.76 -2.01
C THR A 146 -1.94 -15.36 -3.24
N ARG A 147 -3.27 -15.25 -3.12
CA ARG A 147 -4.14 -14.99 -4.28
C ARG A 147 -4.26 -13.51 -4.58
N CYS A 148 -4.40 -12.68 -3.56
CA CYS A 148 -4.45 -11.23 -3.69
C CYS A 148 -3.81 -10.54 -2.49
N TYR A 149 -3.38 -9.30 -2.68
CA TYR A 149 -2.59 -8.54 -1.72
C TYR A 149 -3.22 -7.17 -1.47
N LEU A 150 -3.34 -6.80 -0.20
CA LEU A 150 -3.73 -5.47 0.23
C LEU A 150 -2.63 -4.88 1.10
N ASN A 151 -2.02 -3.80 0.63
CA ASN A 151 -1.04 -3.03 1.39
C ASN A 151 -1.71 -1.77 1.95
N ILE A 152 -1.75 -1.64 3.28
CA ILE A 152 -2.33 -0.48 3.96
C ILE A 152 -1.21 0.42 4.45
N CYS A 153 -1.03 1.58 3.81
CA CYS A 153 -0.08 2.58 4.25
C CYS A 153 -0.68 3.43 5.38
N ILE A 154 -0.22 3.21 6.61
CA ILE A 154 -0.68 3.88 7.83
C ILE A 154 0.53 4.39 8.61
N SER A 155 0.46 5.61 9.16
CA SER A 155 1.64 6.30 9.71
C SER A 155 2.82 6.28 8.72
N TYR A 156 2.52 6.53 7.44
CA TYR A 156 3.46 6.34 6.32
C TYR A 156 3.77 7.66 5.61
N THR A 157 5.04 7.87 5.25
CA THR A 157 5.47 8.77 4.17
C THR A 157 6.63 8.11 3.42
N SER A 158 6.76 8.39 2.12
CA SER A 158 7.80 7.76 1.29
C SER A 158 9.20 8.20 1.70
N ARG A 159 9.37 9.47 2.09
CA ARG A 159 10.65 9.95 2.65
C ARG A 159 11.05 9.23 3.93
N GLU A 160 10.09 8.94 4.82
CA GLU A 160 10.40 8.21 6.05
C GLU A 160 10.72 6.74 5.77
N GLU A 161 9.99 6.10 4.85
CA GLU A 161 10.31 4.75 4.36
C GLU A 161 11.71 4.67 3.78
N MET A 162 12.11 5.63 2.94
CA MET A 162 13.47 5.68 2.36
C MET A 162 14.53 5.88 3.45
N CYS A 163 14.30 6.77 4.42
CA CYS A 163 15.20 6.94 5.56
C CYS A 163 15.35 5.64 6.37
N ASN A 164 14.24 4.93 6.63
CA ASN A 164 14.27 3.65 7.32
C ASN A 164 15.06 2.61 6.51
N ALA A 165 14.81 2.50 5.19
CA ALA A 165 15.52 1.56 4.33
C ALA A 165 17.04 1.82 4.30
N ILE A 166 17.46 3.09 4.24
CA ILE A 166 18.88 3.48 4.33
C ILE A 166 19.47 3.09 5.68
N GLN A 167 18.73 3.28 6.78
CA GLN A 167 19.17 2.87 8.12
C GLN A 167 19.33 1.34 8.23
N GLU A 168 18.42 0.57 7.62
CA GLU A 168 18.51 -0.88 7.60
C GLU A 168 19.74 -1.37 6.83
N LEU A 169 20.02 -0.78 5.67
CA LEU A 169 21.24 -1.09 4.91
C LEU A 169 22.51 -0.71 5.69
N ALA A 170 22.54 0.47 6.30
CA ALA A 170 23.66 0.92 7.12
C ALA A 170 23.92 -0.03 8.30
N ALA A 171 22.86 -0.52 8.96
CA ALA A 171 22.96 -1.54 10.00
C ALA A 171 23.50 -2.87 9.44
N GLY A 172 23.03 -3.31 8.28
CA GLY A 172 23.55 -4.50 7.59
C GLY A 172 25.05 -4.41 7.29
N VAL A 173 25.54 -3.23 6.88
CA VAL A 173 26.97 -2.98 6.67
C VAL A 173 27.73 -3.01 8.00
N GLN A 174 27.20 -2.39 9.05
CA GLN A 174 27.83 -2.39 10.37
C GLN A 174 27.90 -3.79 10.99
N GLU A 175 26.90 -4.63 10.77
CA GLU A 175 26.83 -6.03 11.23
C GLU A 175 27.71 -6.97 10.38
N GLY A 176 28.31 -6.47 9.29
CA GLY A 176 29.16 -7.25 8.38
C GLY A 176 28.38 -8.19 7.46
N LEU A 177 27.06 -8.00 7.33
CA LEU A 177 26.20 -8.74 6.40
C LEU A 177 26.28 -8.21 4.97
N LEU A 178 26.56 -6.91 4.84
CA LEU A 178 26.73 -6.21 3.56
C LEU A 178 28.08 -5.50 3.55
N SER A 179 28.64 -5.28 2.36
CA SER A 179 29.70 -4.32 2.12
C SER A 179 29.10 -2.97 1.66
N PRO A 180 29.84 -1.85 1.75
CA PRO A 180 29.39 -0.57 1.18
C PRO A 180 29.05 -0.65 -0.31
N ASP A 181 29.71 -1.53 -1.07
CA ASP A 181 29.48 -1.71 -2.50
C ASP A 181 28.17 -2.46 -2.79
N ASP A 182 27.61 -3.18 -1.80
CA ASP A 182 26.30 -3.82 -1.91
C ASP A 182 25.14 -2.82 -1.75
N VAL A 183 25.41 -1.56 -1.37
CA VAL A 183 24.41 -0.49 -1.23
C VAL A 183 24.09 0.11 -2.60
N THR A 184 23.10 -0.49 -3.25
CA THR A 184 22.61 -0.16 -4.60
C THR A 184 21.12 0.23 -4.60
N GLU A 185 20.61 0.74 -5.72
CA GLU A 185 19.16 0.98 -5.91
C GLU A 185 18.31 -0.29 -5.70
N GLU A 186 18.85 -1.45 -6.12
CA GLU A 186 18.22 -2.75 -5.92
C GLU A 186 18.15 -3.11 -4.42
N SER A 187 19.28 -3.02 -3.71
CA SER A 187 19.31 -3.29 -2.27
C SER A 187 18.40 -2.35 -1.47
N LEU A 188 18.31 -1.08 -1.89
CA LEU A 188 17.41 -0.11 -1.29
C LEU A 188 15.96 -0.51 -1.50
N SER A 189 15.59 -0.92 -2.72
CA SER A 189 14.24 -1.42 -3.03
C SER A 189 13.86 -2.60 -2.14
N HIS A 190 14.81 -3.50 -1.86
CA HIS A 190 14.59 -4.63 -0.96
C HIS A 190 14.54 -4.27 0.54
N ALA A 191 15.05 -3.09 0.92
CA ALA A 191 14.98 -2.59 2.30
C ALA A 191 13.73 -1.74 2.59
N LEU A 192 12.95 -1.36 1.57
CA LEU A 192 11.68 -0.62 1.72
C LEU A 192 10.62 -1.46 2.46
N TYR A 193 9.58 -0.79 2.98
CA TYR A 193 8.43 -1.50 3.56
C TYR A 193 7.70 -2.32 2.50
N SER A 194 7.66 -1.82 1.26
CA SER A 194 7.03 -2.49 0.11
C SER A 194 7.86 -3.61 -0.54
N ARG A 195 8.98 -4.06 0.05
CA ARG A 195 9.91 -5.06 -0.54
C ARG A 195 9.27 -6.37 -1.05
N ASN A 196 8.10 -6.73 -0.52
CA ASN A 196 7.35 -7.94 -0.89
C ASN A 196 6.28 -7.69 -1.97
N SER A 197 6.25 -6.48 -2.54
CA SER A 197 5.31 -6.01 -3.54
C SER A 197 6.04 -5.67 -4.82
N LYS A 198 5.37 -5.82 -5.96
CA LYS A 198 5.85 -5.20 -7.21
C LYS A 198 5.58 -3.70 -7.13
N ASP A 199 6.28 -2.91 -7.92
CA ASP A 199 5.92 -1.50 -8.08
C ASP A 199 4.51 -1.34 -8.64
N PRO A 200 3.76 -0.30 -8.22
CA PRO A 200 2.43 -0.04 -8.74
C PRO A 200 2.49 0.28 -10.24
N ALA A 201 1.65 -0.38 -11.03
CA ALA A 201 1.54 -0.08 -12.45
C ALA A 201 0.72 1.20 -12.68
N LEU A 202 -0.26 1.44 -11.81
CA LEU A 202 -1.18 2.58 -11.86
C LEU A 202 -1.30 3.20 -10.46
N VAL A 203 -1.15 4.51 -10.37
CA VAL A 203 -1.42 5.29 -9.15
C VAL A 203 -2.60 6.23 -9.41
N ILE A 204 -3.68 6.05 -8.64
CA ILE A 204 -4.86 6.90 -8.69
C ILE A 204 -4.86 7.85 -7.51
N ARG A 205 -5.13 9.13 -7.75
CA ARG A 205 -5.47 10.08 -6.69
C ARG A 205 -6.80 10.76 -6.96
N THR A 206 -7.66 10.75 -5.95
CA THR A 206 -8.97 11.42 -6.00
C THR A 206 -8.90 12.88 -5.58
N SER A 207 -10.05 13.58 -5.67
CA SER A 207 -10.32 14.95 -5.21
C SER A 207 -9.74 16.11 -6.02
N GLY A 208 -9.12 15.83 -7.17
CA GLY A 208 -8.61 16.85 -8.10
C GLY A 208 -7.25 17.44 -7.73
N GLU A 209 -6.60 16.94 -6.68
CA GLU A 209 -5.25 17.36 -6.30
C GLU A 209 -4.21 16.66 -7.19
N VAL A 210 -3.30 17.42 -7.81
CA VAL A 210 -2.31 16.93 -8.79
C VAL A 210 -0.90 16.77 -8.20
N ARG A 211 -0.80 16.04 -7.08
CA ARG A 211 0.49 15.73 -6.41
C ARG A 211 0.48 14.34 -5.79
N LEU A 212 1.63 13.79 -5.44
CA LEU A 212 1.72 12.49 -4.75
C LEU A 212 1.60 12.57 -3.22
N SER A 213 1.82 13.75 -2.63
CA SER A 213 1.72 13.93 -1.18
C SER A 213 2.59 12.97 -0.36
N ASP A 214 3.84 12.75 -0.83
CA ASP A 214 4.82 11.88 -0.16
C ASP A 214 4.36 10.40 -0.05
N PHE A 215 3.68 9.93 -1.10
CA PHE A 215 3.20 8.55 -1.22
C PHE A 215 3.97 7.80 -2.31
N LEU A 216 4.59 6.67 -1.95
CA LEU A 216 5.27 5.74 -2.87
C LEU A 216 6.17 6.43 -3.91
N LEU A 217 6.99 7.42 -3.50
CA LEU A 217 7.77 8.23 -4.45
C LEU A 217 8.81 7.38 -5.20
N TRP A 218 9.44 6.42 -4.50
CA TRP A 218 10.39 5.48 -5.09
C TRP A 218 9.69 4.53 -6.06
N GLN A 219 8.67 3.83 -5.56
CA GLN A 219 7.94 2.78 -6.25
C GLN A 219 7.14 3.33 -7.44
N SER A 220 6.75 4.62 -7.39
CA SER A 220 5.90 5.23 -8.43
C SER A 220 6.69 5.95 -9.53
N SER A 221 8.01 5.81 -9.57
CA SER A 221 8.89 6.50 -10.53
C SER A 221 8.50 6.25 -11.99
N HIS A 222 8.03 5.03 -12.29
CA HIS A 222 7.62 4.60 -13.63
C HIS A 222 6.13 4.27 -13.74
N SER A 223 5.34 4.55 -12.70
CA SER A 223 3.91 4.28 -12.72
C SER A 223 3.18 5.25 -13.63
N ILE A 224 2.09 4.77 -14.22
CA ILE A 224 1.11 5.67 -14.84
C ILE A 224 0.32 6.36 -13.72
N LEU A 225 0.29 7.69 -13.76
CA LEU A 225 -0.43 8.50 -12.80
C LEU A 225 -1.79 8.92 -13.37
N GLU A 226 -2.84 8.80 -12.57
CA GLU A 226 -4.19 9.26 -12.91
C GLU A 226 -4.76 10.10 -11.77
N PHE A 227 -5.08 11.36 -12.08
CA PHE A 227 -5.66 12.30 -11.12
C PHE A 227 -7.13 12.56 -11.48
N VAL A 228 -8.03 12.12 -10.60
CA VAL A 228 -9.48 12.28 -10.81
C VAL A 228 -10.06 13.32 -9.87
N SER A 229 -11.01 14.12 -10.36
CA SER A 229 -11.62 15.22 -9.61
C SER A 229 -12.64 14.77 -8.56
N VAL A 230 -13.22 13.58 -8.71
CA VAL A 230 -14.23 13.01 -7.80
C VAL A 230 -13.68 12.85 -6.39
N LEU A 231 -14.47 13.14 -5.35
CA LEU A 231 -14.10 12.90 -3.96
C LEU A 231 -14.10 11.39 -3.67
N TRP A 232 -13.18 10.91 -2.82
CA TRP A 232 -13.04 9.46 -2.56
C TRP A 232 -14.37 8.75 -2.24
N PRO A 233 -15.22 9.20 -1.29
CA PRO A 233 -16.49 8.52 -1.02
C PRO A 233 -17.48 8.47 -2.20
N GLU A 234 -17.30 9.34 -3.20
CA GLU A 234 -18.13 9.41 -4.42
C GLU A 234 -17.50 8.64 -5.60
N PHE A 235 -16.32 8.06 -5.42
CA PHE A 235 -15.64 7.27 -6.43
C PHE A 235 -16.53 6.09 -6.86
N SER A 236 -16.53 5.77 -8.15
CA SER A 236 -17.42 4.76 -8.72
C SER A 236 -16.64 3.83 -9.62
N ILE A 237 -17.22 2.66 -9.91
CA ILE A 237 -16.63 1.71 -10.85
C ILE A 237 -16.27 2.36 -12.18
N TRP A 238 -17.06 3.31 -12.68
CA TRP A 238 -16.79 3.99 -13.95
C TRP A 238 -15.49 4.80 -13.90
N HIS A 239 -15.17 5.41 -12.76
CA HIS A 239 -13.89 6.09 -12.58
C HIS A 239 -12.72 5.10 -12.58
N LEU A 240 -12.87 3.93 -11.94
CA LEU A 240 -11.86 2.88 -11.98
C LEU A 240 -11.66 2.34 -13.40
N LEU A 241 -12.74 2.04 -14.12
CA LEU A 241 -12.66 1.56 -15.50
C LEU A 241 -12.03 2.59 -16.43
N ALA A 242 -12.34 3.88 -16.25
CA ALA A 242 -11.69 4.96 -16.99
C ALA A 242 -10.19 5.04 -16.69
N ALA A 243 -9.78 4.89 -15.43
CA ALA A 243 -8.37 4.87 -15.04
C ALA A 243 -7.62 3.65 -15.59
N VAL A 244 -8.25 2.48 -15.65
CA VAL A 244 -7.68 1.28 -16.29
C VAL A 244 -7.56 1.47 -17.81
N LEU A 245 -8.56 2.08 -18.45
CA LEU A 245 -8.47 2.41 -19.88
C LEU A 245 -7.34 3.42 -20.15
N TRP A 246 -7.18 4.42 -19.27
CA TRP A 246 -6.05 5.35 -19.31
C TRP A 246 -4.72 4.61 -19.22
N TYR A 247 -4.58 3.71 -18.23
CA TYR A 247 -3.41 2.85 -18.08
C TYR A 247 -3.09 2.08 -19.38
N GLN A 248 -4.08 1.42 -19.97
CA GLN A 248 -3.91 0.66 -21.22
C GLN A 248 -3.36 1.52 -22.36
N ARG A 249 -3.86 2.75 -22.48
CA ARG A 249 -3.43 3.68 -23.52
C ARG A 249 -1.99 4.16 -23.29
N GLN A 250 -1.65 4.52 -22.04
CA GLN A 250 -0.33 5.03 -21.71
C GLN A 250 0.73 3.94 -21.78
N GLU A 251 0.44 2.73 -21.30
CA GLU A 251 1.39 1.61 -21.36
C GLU A 251 1.74 1.29 -22.81
N SER A 252 0.74 1.26 -23.70
CA SER A 252 0.99 1.05 -25.13
C SER A 252 1.87 2.13 -25.76
N LEU A 253 1.74 3.39 -25.33
CA LEU A 253 2.57 4.49 -25.82
C LEU A 253 4.00 4.38 -25.26
N LEU A 254 4.15 4.09 -23.97
CA LEU A 254 5.45 3.93 -23.33
C LEU A 254 6.23 2.76 -23.91
N GLU A 255 5.57 1.64 -24.23
CA GLU A 255 6.21 0.51 -24.90
C GLU A 255 6.75 0.87 -26.28
N GLN A 256 6.01 1.67 -27.06
CA GLN A 256 6.49 2.17 -28.34
C GLN A 256 7.73 3.06 -28.16
N LEU A 257 7.69 4.00 -27.21
CA LEU A 257 8.82 4.88 -26.91
C LEU A 257 10.06 4.12 -26.44
N ARG A 258 9.89 3.08 -25.60
CA ARG A 258 11.00 2.21 -25.15
C ARG A 258 11.64 1.44 -26.31
N GLN A 259 10.84 1.00 -27.28
CA GLN A 259 11.34 0.34 -28.50
C GLN A 259 12.11 1.31 -29.40
N GLU A 260 11.70 2.59 -29.45
CA GLU A 260 12.35 3.62 -30.25
C GLU A 260 13.67 4.12 -29.63
N ASN A 261 13.76 4.19 -28.28
CA ASN A 261 14.93 4.70 -27.55
C ASN A 261 15.50 3.72 -26.49
N PRO A 262 16.04 2.55 -26.90
CA PRO A 262 16.46 1.51 -25.96
C PRO A 262 17.62 1.89 -25.03
N LYS A 263 18.45 2.89 -25.40
CA LYS A 263 19.66 3.29 -24.65
C LYS A 263 19.40 4.17 -23.42
N GLU A 264 18.25 4.83 -23.32
CA GLU A 264 17.89 5.64 -22.15
C GLU A 264 17.10 4.82 -21.11
N THR A 265 16.64 3.63 -21.47
CA THR A 265 15.75 2.78 -20.65
C THR A 265 16.42 1.51 -20.12
N SER A 266 17.64 1.22 -20.55
CA SER A 266 18.44 0.18 -19.92
C SER A 266 19.00 0.74 -18.62
N HIS A 267 18.38 0.39 -17.50
CA HIS A 267 19.13 0.31 -16.24
C HIS A 267 20.30 -0.64 -16.54
N GLU A 268 21.50 -0.09 -16.68
CA GLU A 268 22.72 -0.89 -16.76
C GLU A 268 22.68 -1.79 -15.52
N GLU A 269 22.58 -3.11 -15.74
CA GLU A 269 22.76 -4.09 -14.67
C GLU A 269 24.10 -3.76 -14.01
N SER A 270 24.03 -3.17 -12.82
CA SER A 270 25.22 -2.82 -12.05
C SER A 270 25.93 -4.13 -11.76
N GLY A 271 26.99 -4.38 -12.51
CA GLY A 271 27.82 -5.57 -12.36
C GLY A 271 28.34 -5.67 -10.92
N GLY A 272 28.26 -6.88 -10.36
CA GLY A 272 28.96 -7.26 -9.14
C GLY A 272 28.15 -7.25 -7.85
N VAL A 273 26.81 -7.22 -7.91
CA VAL A 273 26.00 -7.37 -6.70
C VAL A 273 26.20 -8.76 -6.10
N ASN A 274 26.65 -8.84 -4.84
CA ASN A 274 26.79 -10.10 -4.13
C ASN A 274 25.41 -10.62 -3.71
N GLN A 275 24.79 -11.40 -4.60
CA GLN A 275 23.43 -11.94 -4.38
C GLN A 275 23.31 -12.75 -3.08
N GLU A 276 24.37 -13.44 -2.66
CA GLU A 276 24.37 -14.20 -1.41
C GLU A 276 24.32 -13.28 -0.19
N ALA A 277 25.11 -12.20 -0.19
CA ALA A 277 25.09 -11.19 0.88
C ALA A 277 23.72 -10.49 0.97
N ILE A 278 23.13 -10.12 -0.18
CA ILE A 278 21.78 -9.55 -0.22
C ILE A 278 20.77 -10.54 0.36
N GLN A 279 20.81 -11.81 -0.05
CA GLN A 279 19.87 -12.81 0.46
C GLN A 279 19.96 -12.97 1.99
N GLN A 280 21.18 -13.04 2.54
CA GLN A 280 21.41 -13.10 3.99
C GLN A 280 20.89 -11.85 4.71
N PHE A 281 21.12 -10.67 4.13
CA PHE A 281 20.58 -9.41 4.64
C PHE A 281 19.04 -9.43 4.68
N LEU A 282 18.37 -9.89 3.61
CA LEU A 282 16.91 -9.95 3.54
C LEU A 282 16.32 -10.94 4.55
N GLU A 283 16.97 -12.08 4.76
CA GLU A 283 16.58 -13.02 5.81
C GLU A 283 16.69 -12.39 7.21
N ASN A 284 17.71 -11.57 7.47
CA ASN A 284 17.85 -10.83 8.72
C ASN A 284 16.75 -9.77 8.86
N VAL A 285 16.48 -8.99 7.82
CA VAL A 285 15.39 -7.99 7.80
C VAL A 285 14.05 -8.65 8.09
N GLU A 286 13.74 -9.77 7.44
CA GLU A 286 12.49 -10.49 7.65
C GLU A 286 12.42 -11.09 9.05
N THR A 287 13.51 -11.65 9.56
CA THR A 287 13.58 -12.15 10.95
C THR A 287 13.30 -11.05 11.97
N ARG A 288 13.89 -9.86 11.79
CA ARG A 288 13.63 -8.70 12.66
C ARG A 288 12.19 -8.22 12.55
N TRP A 289 11.63 -8.22 11.35
CA TRP A 289 10.23 -7.88 11.12
C TRP A 289 9.25 -8.86 11.82
N GLN A 290 9.48 -10.17 11.69
CA GLN A 290 8.69 -11.19 12.37
C GLN A 290 8.75 -11.05 13.89
N LYS A 291 9.94 -10.84 14.46
CA LYS A 291 10.11 -10.55 15.89
C LYS A 291 9.33 -9.31 16.32
N LYS A 292 9.35 -8.25 15.51
CA LYS A 292 8.61 -7.00 15.77
C LYS A 292 7.10 -7.24 15.79
N LEU A 293 6.56 -7.99 14.82
CA LEU A 293 5.14 -8.37 14.78
C LEU A 293 4.72 -9.16 16.03
N HIS A 294 5.51 -10.16 16.43
CA HIS A 294 5.23 -10.94 17.65
C HIS A 294 5.25 -10.07 18.92
N ALA A 295 6.21 -9.16 19.04
CA ALA A 295 6.27 -8.24 20.17
C ALA A 295 5.08 -7.28 20.20
N MET A 296 4.70 -6.72 19.05
CA MET A 296 3.51 -5.87 18.91
C MET A 296 2.24 -6.61 19.33
N ARG A 297 2.08 -7.86 18.90
CA ARG A 297 0.96 -8.73 19.29
C ARG A 297 0.87 -8.93 20.81
N LEU A 298 2.01 -9.01 21.49
CA LEU A 298 2.10 -9.09 22.96
C LEU A 298 1.92 -7.74 23.67
N GLY A 299 1.67 -6.65 22.94
CA GLY A 299 1.56 -5.30 23.48
C GLY A 299 2.87 -4.69 23.94
N GLN A 300 4.01 -5.25 23.53
CA GLN A 300 5.31 -4.65 23.78
C GLN A 300 5.52 -3.53 22.77
N THR A 301 5.67 -2.29 23.25
CA THR A 301 5.92 -1.15 22.38
C THR A 301 7.23 -1.34 21.63
N THR A 302 7.23 -1.04 20.33
CA THR A 302 8.42 -1.04 19.46
C THR A 302 9.56 -0.16 20.00
N GLN A 303 9.26 0.85 20.82
CA GLN A 303 10.24 1.64 21.57
C GLN A 303 11.07 0.84 22.59
N LYS A 304 10.55 -0.29 23.13
CA LYS A 304 11.30 -1.14 24.08
C LYS A 304 12.28 -2.10 23.41
N LEU A 305 12.15 -2.36 22.10
CA LEU A 305 13.04 -3.29 21.38
C LEU A 305 14.35 -2.65 20.94
N VAL A 306 14.36 -1.34 20.66
CA VAL A 306 15.56 -0.59 20.25
C VAL A 306 16.58 -0.48 21.40
N MET A 307 16.16 -0.59 22.66
CA MET A 307 17.06 -0.51 23.83
C MET A 307 17.68 -1.85 24.26
N ASN A 308 17.31 -2.97 23.63
CA ASN A 308 17.86 -4.30 23.97
C ASN A 308 18.80 -4.86 22.88
N CYS A 309 19.20 -4.05 21.91
CA CYS A 309 20.15 -4.42 20.83
C CYS A 309 21.32 -3.42 20.69
N VAL A 310 21.63 -2.67 21.76
CA VAL A 310 22.86 -1.85 21.88
C VAL A 310 23.73 -2.45 22.97
#